data_AF-A0A0D6MD04-F1
#
_entry.id   AF-A0A0D6MD04-F1
#
_cell.length_a   1.000
_cell.length_b   1.000
_cell.length_c   1.000
_cell.angle_alpha   90.00
_cell.angle_beta   90.00
_cell.angle_gamma   90.00
#
_symmetry.space_group_name_H-M   'P 1'
#
loop_
_entity.id
_entity.type
_entity.pdbx_description
1 polymer ?
#
loop_
_entity_poly.entity_id
_entity_poly.type
_entity_poly.pdbx_seq_one_letter_code
_entity_poly.pdbx_strand_id
1 'polypeptide(L)'
;MLLFCFFLIVCLVLAKEDCDKFTREDRCNEIFNNIEYCNQESYRPQLMEKCPATCGKCDVKNANLCKDASDSTICSTMVQFCNSLDFYDQMTEQCASTCNRCPSSGNNGTTCTDFAHDCTARIGLCNNPNYDGLMHRACAKTCNKCGGCYDASSKCKSWAAHGFCTSPEYDRNMRLRHCAKTCRLC
;
A
#
# COMPACT_ATOMS: atom_id res chain seq x y z
N MET A 1 13.29 -40.96 -27.54
CA MET A 1 14.22 -40.25 -26.62
C MET A 1 14.11 -38.73 -26.80
N LEU A 2 12.89 -38.19 -26.85
CA LEU A 2 12.62 -36.75 -27.09
C LEU A 2 11.42 -36.21 -26.27
N LEU A 3 10.74 -37.06 -25.49
CA LEU A 3 9.55 -36.67 -24.72
C LEU A 3 9.85 -36.26 -23.26
N PHE A 4 11.05 -36.57 -22.75
CA PHE A 4 11.44 -36.23 -21.37
C PHE A 4 12.03 -34.82 -21.20
N CYS A 5 12.43 -34.15 -22.29
CA CYS A 5 12.93 -32.77 -22.22
C CYS A 5 11.81 -31.72 -22.20
N PHE A 6 10.61 -32.01 -22.73
CA PHE A 6 9.54 -31.01 -22.80
C PHE A 6 8.90 -30.73 -21.43
N PHE A 7 8.85 -31.72 -20.53
CA PHE A 7 8.30 -31.52 -19.17
C PHE A 7 9.25 -30.78 -18.22
N LEU A 8 10.56 -30.77 -18.50
CA LEU A 8 11.54 -30.01 -17.70
C LEU A 8 11.61 -28.53 -18.09
N ILE A 9 11.21 -28.16 -19.31
CA ILE A 9 11.25 -26.77 -19.80
C ILE A 9 10.06 -25.94 -19.29
N VAL A 10 8.96 -26.57 -18.86
CA VAL A 10 7.75 -25.87 -18.38
C VAL A 10 7.88 -25.37 -16.92
N CYS A 11 8.91 -25.77 -16.18
CA CYS A 11 9.15 -25.29 -14.81
C CYS A 11 9.85 -23.91 -14.71
N LEU A 12 10.17 -23.25 -15.82
CA LEU A 12 10.94 -22.00 -15.83
C LEU A 12 10.11 -20.71 -15.94
N VAL A 13 8.78 -20.79 -15.83
CA VAL A 13 8.02 -19.61 -15.44
C VAL A 13 8.01 -19.61 -13.91
N LEU A 14 9.07 -19.06 -13.32
CA LEU A 14 9.06 -18.65 -11.92
C LEU A 14 7.88 -17.69 -11.77
N ALA A 15 6.76 -18.17 -11.24
CA ALA A 15 5.74 -17.28 -10.73
C ALA A 15 6.45 -16.33 -9.75
N LYS A 16 6.23 -15.03 -9.95
CA LYS A 16 6.84 -13.97 -9.17
C LYS A 16 5.69 -13.10 -8.70
N GLU A 17 5.74 -12.66 -7.46
CA GLU A 17 4.69 -11.78 -6.95
C GLU A 17 4.58 -10.51 -7.80
N ASP A 18 3.34 -10.08 -8.04
CA ASP A 18 3.03 -8.94 -8.90
C ASP A 18 2.12 -8.01 -8.11
N CYS A 19 2.64 -6.80 -7.82
CA CYS A 19 1.93 -5.81 -7.04
C CYS A 19 0.77 -5.17 -7.78
N ASP A 20 0.81 -5.12 -9.11
CA ASP A 20 -0.26 -4.54 -9.91
C ASP A 20 -1.43 -5.53 -9.98
N LYS A 21 -1.13 -6.81 -10.16
CA LYS A 21 -2.15 -7.89 -10.25
C LYS A 21 -2.55 -8.48 -8.90
N PHE A 22 -1.94 -8.04 -7.80
CA PHE A 22 -2.10 -8.62 -6.47
C PHE A 22 -1.81 -10.14 -6.43
N THR A 23 -0.87 -10.59 -7.26
CA THR A 23 -0.46 -11.99 -7.27
C THR A 23 0.48 -12.23 -6.09
N ARG A 24 0.04 -13.05 -5.12
CA ARG A 24 0.85 -13.51 -3.99
C ARG A 24 1.23 -14.97 -4.17
N GLU A 25 2.40 -15.34 -3.67
CA GLU A 25 2.84 -16.74 -3.68
C GLU A 25 2.74 -17.38 -2.29
N ASP A 26 2.31 -18.65 -2.23
CA ASP A 26 2.24 -19.40 -0.97
C ASP A 26 3.61 -19.51 -0.29
N ARG A 27 4.70 -19.64 -1.06
CA ARG A 27 6.06 -19.64 -0.51
C ARG A 27 6.38 -18.34 0.24
N CYS A 28 5.87 -17.20 -0.22
CA CYS A 28 6.09 -15.92 0.43
C CYS A 28 5.25 -15.83 1.72
N ASN A 29 4.02 -16.35 1.72
CA ASN A 29 3.20 -16.45 2.92
C ASN A 29 3.85 -17.34 4.00
N GLU A 30 4.40 -18.50 3.60
CA GLU A 30 5.06 -19.44 4.52
C GLU A 30 6.36 -18.90 5.11
N ILE A 31 7.18 -18.21 4.32
CA ILE A 31 8.44 -17.60 4.81
C ILE A 31 8.14 -16.38 5.70
N PHE A 32 7.06 -15.62 5.44
CA PHE A 32 6.75 -14.35 6.13
C PHE A 32 5.50 -14.37 7.00
N ASN A 33 5.27 -15.46 7.75
CA ASN A 33 4.29 -15.49 8.84
C ASN A 33 4.39 -14.26 9.78
N ASN A 34 5.54 -13.58 9.83
CA ASN A 34 5.70 -12.25 10.43
C ASN A 34 6.14 -11.18 9.41
N ILE A 35 5.21 -10.29 9.02
CA ILE A 35 5.48 -9.14 8.13
C ILE A 35 6.56 -8.18 8.67
N GLU A 36 6.89 -8.25 9.96
CA GLU A 36 7.96 -7.46 10.57
C GLU A 36 9.34 -7.74 9.93
N TYR A 37 9.56 -8.94 9.38
CA TYR A 37 10.79 -9.26 8.64
C TYR A 37 10.96 -8.42 7.37
N CYS A 38 9.88 -7.91 6.78
CA CYS A 38 9.94 -6.97 5.65
C CYS A 38 10.55 -5.60 6.03
N ASN A 39 10.71 -5.33 7.32
CA ASN A 39 11.35 -4.13 7.86
C ASN A 39 12.78 -4.40 8.37
N GLN A 40 13.22 -5.65 8.48
CA GLN A 40 14.55 -5.98 9.00
C GLN A 40 15.64 -5.83 7.93
N GLU A 41 16.71 -5.10 8.25
CA GLU A 41 17.79 -4.73 7.33
C GLU A 41 18.50 -5.94 6.69
N SER A 42 18.67 -7.03 7.44
CA SER A 42 19.33 -8.26 7.00
C SER A 42 18.56 -9.01 5.92
N TYR A 43 17.22 -8.99 5.98
CA TYR A 43 16.36 -9.72 5.05
C TYR A 43 15.88 -8.82 3.91
N ARG A 44 15.73 -7.52 4.17
CA ARG A 44 15.14 -6.51 3.27
C ARG A 44 15.52 -6.65 1.78
N PRO A 45 16.79 -6.80 1.36
CA PRO A 45 17.14 -6.85 -0.06
C PRO A 45 16.61 -8.11 -0.77
N GLN A 46 16.70 -9.27 -0.10
CA GLN A 46 16.31 -10.55 -0.68
C GLN A 46 14.79 -10.73 -0.68
N LEU A 47 14.11 -10.17 0.34
CA LEU A 47 12.67 -10.29 0.49
C LEU A 47 11.91 -9.35 -0.43
N MET A 48 12.35 -8.10 -0.57
CA MET A 48 11.71 -7.15 -1.48
C MET A 48 11.88 -7.55 -2.95
N GLU A 49 12.92 -8.33 -3.28
CA GLU A 49 13.16 -8.87 -4.62
C GLU A 49 12.24 -10.01 -5.03
N LYS A 50 11.83 -10.83 -4.06
CA LYS A 50 11.09 -12.06 -4.32
C LYS A 50 9.62 -11.97 -3.92
N CYS A 51 9.31 -11.18 -2.88
CA CYS A 51 7.99 -11.11 -2.26
C CYS A 51 7.48 -9.67 -2.02
N PRO A 52 7.49 -8.78 -3.03
CA PRO A 52 7.02 -7.40 -2.90
C PRO A 52 5.53 -7.29 -2.52
N ALA A 53 4.66 -8.18 -3.02
CA ALA A 53 3.22 -8.09 -2.80
C ALA A 53 2.83 -8.54 -1.39
N THR A 54 3.49 -9.59 -0.88
CA THR A 54 3.36 -10.07 0.50
C THR A 54 3.92 -9.05 1.49
N CYS A 55 5.07 -8.44 1.20
CA CYS A 55 5.63 -7.38 2.04
C CYS A 55 4.93 -6.03 1.88
N GLY A 56 4.07 -5.87 0.87
CA GLY A 56 3.43 -4.59 0.54
C GLY A 56 4.42 -3.49 0.14
N LYS A 57 5.64 -3.87 -0.25
CA LYS A 57 6.76 -2.97 -0.50
C LYS A 57 7.34 -3.17 -1.87
N CYS A 58 7.77 -2.05 -2.41
CA CYS A 58 8.32 -1.94 -3.74
C CYS A 58 9.67 -1.24 -3.66
N ASP A 59 10.59 -1.52 -4.56
CA ASP A 59 11.89 -0.86 -4.66
C ASP A 59 12.20 -0.70 -6.16
N VAL A 60 12.99 0.30 -6.52
CA VAL A 60 13.51 0.54 -7.87
C VAL A 60 14.14 -0.72 -8.46
N LYS A 61 14.78 -1.56 -7.63
CA LYS A 61 15.37 -2.85 -8.05
C LYS A 61 14.34 -3.86 -8.56
N ASN A 62 13.08 -3.71 -8.18
CA ASN A 62 11.96 -4.56 -8.56
C ASN A 62 10.88 -3.80 -9.32
N ALA A 63 11.26 -2.70 -9.98
CA ALA A 63 10.35 -1.89 -10.78
C ALA A 63 9.59 -2.70 -11.85
N ASN A 64 10.09 -3.88 -12.23
CA ASN A 64 9.42 -4.79 -13.16
C ASN A 64 8.16 -5.47 -12.57
N LEU A 65 7.96 -5.45 -11.25
CA LEU A 65 6.85 -6.10 -10.53
C LEU A 65 5.87 -5.12 -9.90
N CYS A 66 6.29 -3.86 -9.87
CA CYS A 66 5.65 -2.76 -9.19
C CYS A 66 6.31 -1.52 -9.79
N LYS A 67 5.79 -1.08 -10.92
CA LYS A 67 6.36 0.03 -11.68
C LYS A 67 5.65 1.31 -11.30
N ASP A 68 6.38 2.41 -11.28
CA ASP A 68 5.72 3.72 -11.36
C ASP A 68 4.89 3.77 -12.65
N ALA A 69 3.59 4.05 -12.51
CA ALA A 69 2.70 4.24 -13.66
C ALA A 69 3.01 5.56 -14.38
N SER A 70 3.48 6.56 -13.63
CA SER A 70 3.95 7.84 -14.15
C SER A 70 5.43 7.84 -14.53
N ASP A 71 5.85 8.89 -15.24
CA ASP A 71 7.26 9.07 -15.62
C ASP A 71 8.17 9.25 -14.39
N SER A 72 9.40 8.73 -14.48
CA SER A 72 10.41 8.84 -13.43
C SER A 72 10.71 10.28 -12.99
N THR A 73 10.61 11.26 -13.89
CA THR A 73 10.80 12.69 -13.59
C THR A 73 9.64 13.23 -12.75
N ILE A 74 8.42 12.78 -13.02
CA ILE A 74 7.23 13.15 -12.25
C ILE A 74 7.36 12.57 -10.84
N CYS A 75 7.68 11.29 -10.72
CA CYS A 75 7.77 10.63 -9.43
C CYS A 75 8.94 11.15 -8.58
N SER A 76 10.11 11.41 -9.19
CA SER A 76 11.23 12.04 -8.48
C SER A 76 10.92 13.45 -7.99
N THR A 77 10.14 14.24 -8.74
CA THR A 77 9.70 15.57 -8.30
C THR A 77 8.66 15.50 -7.18
N MET A 78 7.78 14.51 -7.23
CA MET A 78 6.66 14.36 -6.29
C MET A 78 6.98 13.46 -5.08
N VAL A 79 8.18 12.90 -4.97
CA VAL A 79 8.58 11.96 -3.91
C VAL A 79 8.32 12.46 -2.49
N GLN A 80 8.43 13.78 -2.27
CA GLN A 80 8.11 14.42 -0.99
C GLN A 80 6.66 14.22 -0.54
N PHE A 81 5.74 13.96 -1.47
CA PHE A 81 4.32 13.77 -1.21
C PHE A 81 3.95 12.32 -0.91
N CYS A 82 4.88 11.36 -0.99
CA CYS A 82 4.60 9.96 -0.70
C CYS A 82 3.83 9.84 0.63
N ASN A 83 4.33 10.45 1.72
CA ASN A 83 3.70 10.37 3.05
C ASN A 83 2.78 11.57 3.37
N SER A 84 2.26 12.27 2.36
CA SER A 84 1.29 13.35 2.56
C SER A 84 -0.12 12.78 2.64
N LEU A 85 -0.92 13.18 3.63
CA LEU A 85 -2.30 12.71 3.80
C LEU A 85 -3.11 12.82 2.49
N ASP A 86 -3.11 14.00 1.87
CA ASP A 86 -3.96 14.27 0.70
C ASP A 86 -3.45 13.60 -0.59
N PHE A 87 -2.17 13.24 -0.68
CA PHE A 87 -1.57 12.66 -1.89
C PHE A 87 -1.17 11.19 -1.74
N TYR A 88 -1.35 10.59 -0.56
CA TYR A 88 -0.83 9.26 -0.26
C TYR A 88 -1.33 8.21 -1.26
N ASP A 89 -2.63 8.22 -1.60
CA ASP A 89 -3.21 7.23 -2.51
C ASP A 89 -2.74 7.48 -3.95
N GLN A 90 -2.79 8.73 -4.42
CA GLN A 90 -2.29 9.10 -5.75
C GLN A 90 -0.82 8.73 -5.92
N MET A 91 0.02 9.00 -4.91
CA MET A 91 1.44 8.63 -4.95
C MET A 91 1.64 7.11 -4.91
N THR A 92 0.76 6.39 -4.21
CA THR A 92 0.80 4.92 -4.17
C THR A 92 0.40 4.31 -5.51
N GLU A 93 -0.57 4.89 -6.21
CA GLU A 93 -1.02 4.43 -7.53
C GLU A 93 -0.06 4.83 -8.66
N GLN A 94 0.46 6.06 -8.64
CA GLN A 94 1.22 6.62 -9.75
C GLN A 94 2.73 6.42 -9.62
N CYS A 95 3.22 6.35 -8.39
CA CYS A 95 4.65 6.36 -8.06
C CYS A 95 4.99 5.30 -7.00
N ALA A 96 4.36 4.13 -7.12
CA ALA A 96 4.47 2.99 -6.23
C ALA A 96 5.92 2.66 -5.85
N SER A 97 6.80 2.49 -6.85
CA SER A 97 8.21 2.13 -6.63
C SER A 97 8.99 3.27 -6.00
N THR A 98 8.77 4.51 -6.45
CA THR A 98 9.38 5.70 -5.86
C THR A 98 8.99 5.88 -4.38
N CYS A 99 7.74 5.57 -4.02
CA CYS A 99 7.25 5.64 -2.65
C CYS A 99 7.49 4.36 -1.83
N ASN A 100 8.12 3.35 -2.43
CA ASN A 100 8.34 2.03 -1.86
C ASN A 100 7.07 1.28 -1.41
N ARG A 101 5.99 1.40 -2.17
CA ARG A 101 4.67 0.82 -1.87
C ARG A 101 4.18 -0.10 -2.97
N CYS A 102 3.34 -1.05 -2.59
CA CYS A 102 2.65 -1.94 -3.50
C CYS A 102 1.17 -1.47 -3.65
N PRO A 103 0.72 -1.00 -4.83
CA PRO A 103 -0.58 -0.34 -5.01
C PRO A 103 -1.77 -1.23 -4.66
N SER A 104 -1.70 -2.52 -4.98
CA SER A 104 -2.79 -3.46 -4.68
C SER A 104 -2.73 -4.04 -3.27
N SER A 105 -1.80 -3.62 -2.41
CA SER A 105 -1.80 -4.02 -0.99
C SER A 105 -2.88 -3.32 -0.15
N GLY A 106 -3.63 -2.39 -0.75
CA GLY A 106 -4.65 -1.59 -0.07
C GLY A 106 -5.99 -2.30 0.16
N ASN A 107 -6.34 -2.45 1.44
CA ASN A 107 -7.71 -2.40 1.97
C ASN A 107 -8.71 -3.51 1.58
N ASN A 108 -8.27 -4.76 1.40
CA ASN A 108 -9.16 -5.84 1.80
C ASN A 108 -8.92 -6.04 3.30
N GLY A 109 -9.87 -5.65 4.16
CA GLY A 109 -9.75 -5.53 5.62
C GLY A 109 -9.36 -6.81 6.38
N THR A 110 -8.85 -7.83 5.69
CA THR A 110 -8.31 -9.07 6.21
C THR A 110 -6.82 -9.01 6.55
N THR A 111 -6.02 -8.09 6.02
CA THR A 111 -4.58 -8.00 6.33
C THR A 111 -4.19 -6.62 6.90
N CYS A 112 -4.23 -6.49 8.23
CA CYS A 112 -3.79 -5.28 8.92
C CYS A 112 -2.28 -5.30 9.17
N THR A 113 -1.56 -4.42 8.48
CA THR A 113 -0.10 -4.39 8.53
C THR A 113 0.44 -2.96 8.46
N ASP A 114 1.70 -2.80 8.84
CA ASP A 114 2.42 -1.53 8.74
C ASP A 114 3.25 -1.53 7.45
N PHE A 115 3.01 -0.54 6.60
CA PHE A 115 3.75 -0.36 5.35
C PHE A 115 4.96 0.57 5.55
N ALA A 116 4.86 1.54 6.46
CA ALA A 116 5.99 2.35 6.86
C ALA A 116 6.92 1.58 7.81
N HIS A 117 8.22 1.82 7.65
CA HIS A 117 9.25 1.11 8.43
C HIS A 117 9.48 1.72 9.83
N ASP A 118 9.04 2.95 10.05
CA ASP A 118 9.32 3.75 11.25
C ASP A 118 8.06 3.94 12.14
N CYS A 119 7.05 3.08 11.98
CA CYS A 119 5.81 3.18 12.75
C CYS A 119 6.02 3.15 14.27
N THR A 120 6.94 2.32 14.77
CA THR A 120 7.27 2.28 16.21
C THR A 120 7.90 3.58 16.68
N ALA A 121 8.81 4.17 15.89
CA ALA A 121 9.43 5.46 16.21
C ALA A 121 8.42 6.62 16.15
N ARG A 122 7.33 6.46 15.39
CA ARG A 122 6.27 7.46 15.20
C ARG A 122 4.99 7.16 15.98
N ILE A 123 5.02 6.30 16.99
CA ILE A 123 3.83 5.90 17.74
C ILE A 123 3.06 7.09 18.36
N GLY A 124 3.76 8.18 18.68
CA GLY A 124 3.13 9.43 19.14
C GLY A 124 2.18 10.09 18.13
N LEU A 125 2.29 9.78 16.83
CA LEU A 125 1.41 10.29 15.79
C LEU A 125 0.07 9.54 15.70
N CYS A 126 -0.04 8.34 16.28
CA CYS A 126 -1.26 7.54 16.22
C CYS A 126 -2.49 8.27 16.79
N ASN A 127 -2.28 9.17 17.75
CA ASN A 127 -3.35 9.95 18.40
C ASN A 127 -3.46 11.39 17.86
N ASN A 128 -2.65 11.76 16.87
CA ASN A 128 -2.67 13.10 16.31
C ASN A 128 -3.74 13.18 15.19
N PRO A 129 -4.76 14.04 15.30
CA PRO A 129 -5.85 14.12 14.34
C PRO A 129 -5.38 14.50 12.93
N ASN A 130 -4.28 15.26 12.78
CA ASN A 130 -3.73 15.62 11.48
C ASN A 130 -3.07 14.43 10.76
N TYR A 131 -2.66 13.40 11.51
CA TYR A 131 -2.03 12.21 10.97
C TYR A 131 -2.94 10.97 11.04
N ASP A 132 -4.16 11.08 11.59
CA ASP A 132 -5.08 9.97 11.81
C ASP A 132 -5.24 9.11 10.56
N GLY A 133 -5.64 9.72 9.44
CA GLY A 133 -5.79 9.03 8.16
C GLY A 133 -4.49 8.52 7.53
N LEU A 134 -3.34 9.12 7.84
CA LEU A 134 -2.05 8.59 7.40
C LEU A 134 -1.68 7.36 8.22
N MET A 135 -1.91 7.39 9.54
CA MET A 135 -1.63 6.27 10.44
C MET A 135 -2.54 5.07 10.15
N HIS A 136 -3.78 5.29 9.72
CA HIS A 136 -4.65 4.23 9.21
C HIS A 136 -4.10 3.55 7.94
N ARG A 137 -3.32 4.25 7.12
CA ARG A 137 -2.79 3.72 5.85
C ARG A 137 -1.38 3.17 5.95
N ALA A 138 -0.51 3.83 6.71
CA ALA A 138 0.91 3.52 6.76
C ALA A 138 1.29 2.67 7.98
N CYS A 139 0.56 2.81 9.09
CA CYS A 139 0.91 2.24 10.40
C CYS A 139 -0.31 1.61 11.10
N ALA A 140 -1.18 0.96 10.33
CA ALA A 140 -2.46 0.46 10.81
C ALA A 140 -2.30 -0.54 11.97
N LYS A 141 -1.28 -1.41 11.93
CA LYS A 141 -1.05 -2.42 12.96
C LYS A 141 -0.46 -1.80 14.22
N THR A 142 0.63 -1.03 14.09
CA THR A 142 1.27 -0.35 15.24
C THR A 142 0.29 0.59 15.95
N CYS A 143 -0.55 1.32 15.21
CA CYS A 143 -1.51 2.25 15.79
C CYS A 143 -2.85 1.61 16.19
N ASN A 144 -3.04 0.30 16.01
CA ASN A 144 -4.31 -0.40 16.22
C ASN A 144 -5.49 0.25 15.45
N LYS A 145 -5.24 0.58 14.18
CA LYS A 145 -6.10 1.33 13.25
C LYS A 145 -6.56 0.50 12.05
N CYS A 146 -6.65 -0.81 12.22
CA CYS A 146 -7.06 -1.77 11.19
C CYS A 146 -8.49 -1.54 10.67
N GLY A 147 -9.34 -0.83 11.41
CA GLY A 147 -10.79 -0.74 11.18
C GLY A 147 -11.25 0.04 9.94
N GLY A 148 -10.37 0.43 9.01
CA GLY A 148 -10.71 1.04 7.72
C GLY A 148 -11.52 2.36 7.77
N CYS A 149 -11.84 2.86 8.97
CA CYS A 149 -12.71 4.00 9.17
C CYS A 149 -11.91 5.26 9.49
N TYR A 150 -11.62 6.05 8.46
CA TYR A 150 -10.85 7.29 8.59
C TYR A 150 -11.18 8.26 7.46
N ASP A 151 -10.71 9.49 7.61
CA ASP A 151 -10.71 10.47 6.54
C ASP A 151 -9.35 10.46 5.85
N ALA A 152 -9.33 10.25 4.54
CA ALA A 152 -8.12 10.23 3.72
C ALA A 152 -7.69 11.63 3.27
N SER A 153 -8.50 12.67 3.53
CA SER A 153 -8.17 14.06 3.19
C SER A 153 -8.33 15.02 4.37
N SER A 154 -7.44 16.01 4.41
CA SER A 154 -7.53 17.16 5.34
C SER A 154 -8.74 18.05 5.06
N LYS A 155 -9.38 17.92 3.90
CA LYS A 155 -10.47 18.79 3.43
C LYS A 155 -11.86 18.29 3.80
N CYS A 156 -11.99 17.11 4.40
CA CYS A 156 -13.29 16.48 4.66
C CYS A 156 -14.27 17.37 5.43
N LYS A 157 -13.81 18.11 6.45
CA LYS A 157 -14.66 19.07 7.17
C LYS A 157 -15.24 20.16 6.25
N SER A 158 -14.41 20.71 5.36
CA SER A 158 -14.84 21.74 4.41
C SER A 158 -15.76 21.16 3.35
N TRP A 159 -15.41 20.01 2.76
CA TRP A 159 -16.21 19.35 1.75
C TRP A 159 -17.59 18.95 2.29
N ALA A 160 -17.66 18.41 3.51
CA ALA A 160 -18.92 18.08 4.16
C ALA A 160 -19.81 19.32 4.35
N ALA A 161 -19.24 20.47 4.72
CA ALA A 161 -19.98 21.73 4.83
C ALA A 161 -20.54 22.23 3.49
N HIS A 162 -19.92 21.82 2.37
CA HIS A 162 -20.35 22.15 1.00
C HIS A 162 -21.12 20.99 0.33
N GLY A 163 -21.69 20.08 1.12
CA GLY A 163 -22.60 19.05 0.63
C GLY A 163 -21.92 17.77 0.11
N PHE A 164 -20.61 17.57 0.31
CA PHE A 164 -19.93 16.35 -0.16
C PHE A 164 -20.57 15.06 0.40
N CYS A 165 -21.01 15.07 1.67
CA CYS A 165 -21.59 13.88 2.28
C CYS A 165 -23.08 13.67 1.93
N THR A 166 -23.77 14.69 1.44
CA THR A 166 -25.24 14.70 1.28
C THR A 166 -25.72 14.84 -0.16
N SER A 167 -24.94 15.50 -1.03
CA SER A 167 -25.29 15.70 -2.43
C SER A 167 -25.29 14.38 -3.20
N PRO A 168 -26.29 14.13 -4.06
CA PRO A 168 -26.34 12.93 -4.90
C PRO A 168 -25.27 12.91 -6.00
N GLU A 169 -24.61 14.05 -6.28
CA GLU A 169 -23.51 14.14 -7.24
C GLU A 169 -22.28 13.33 -6.81
N TYR A 170 -22.11 13.13 -5.50
CA TYR A 170 -21.01 12.35 -4.94
C TYR A 170 -21.48 10.93 -4.60
N ASP A 171 -20.97 9.96 -5.34
CA ASP A 171 -21.31 8.57 -5.12
C ASP A 171 -20.82 8.09 -3.73
N ARG A 172 -21.41 7.00 -3.24
CA ARG A 172 -21.09 6.47 -1.90
C ARG A 172 -19.63 6.00 -1.79
N ASN A 173 -19.06 5.46 -2.87
CA ASN A 173 -17.69 4.96 -2.87
C ASN A 173 -16.68 6.11 -2.88
N MET A 174 -16.95 7.22 -3.56
CA MET A 174 -16.14 8.43 -3.47
C MET A 174 -16.15 8.99 -2.05
N ARG A 175 -17.33 9.08 -1.41
CA ARG A 175 -17.43 9.52 -0.01
C ARG A 175 -16.68 8.60 0.95
N LEU A 176 -16.79 7.29 0.76
CA LEU A 176 -16.10 6.29 1.59
C LEU A 176 -14.58 6.32 1.37
N ARG A 177 -14.11 6.52 0.14
CA ARG A 177 -12.67 6.63 -0.14
C ARG A 177 -12.03 7.86 0.47
N HIS A 178 -12.73 8.99 0.48
CA HIS A 178 -12.12 10.25 0.93
C HIS A 178 -12.45 10.64 2.37
N CYS A 179 -13.69 10.49 2.80
CA CYS A 179 -14.19 11.08 4.04
C CYS A 179 -15.14 10.14 4.80
N ALA A 180 -14.81 8.84 4.90
CA ALA A 180 -15.71 7.84 5.47
C ALA A 180 -16.19 8.23 6.88
N LYS A 181 -15.27 8.68 7.74
CA LYS A 181 -15.52 9.05 9.12
C LYS A 181 -16.33 10.35 9.21
N THR A 182 -15.93 11.40 8.49
CA THR A 182 -16.67 12.66 8.46
C THR A 182 -18.10 12.48 7.91
N CYS A 183 -18.28 11.62 6.90
CA CYS A 183 -19.58 11.32 6.32
C CYS A 183 -20.39 10.26 7.08
N ARG A 184 -19.87 9.72 8.20
CA ARG A 184 -20.52 8.67 9.00
C ARG A 184 -20.92 7.43 8.19
N LEU A 185 -20.05 7.02 7.27
CA LEU A 185 -20.21 5.81 6.46
C LEU A 185 -19.59 4.57 7.11
N CYS A 186 -18.91 4.82 8.22
CA CYS A 186 -18.44 4.01 9.31
C CYS A 186 -18.47 4.94 10.55
#